data_AF-A0A546XRV5-F1
#
_entry.id   AF-A0A546XRV5-F1
#
_cell.length_a   1.000
_cell.length_b   1.000
_cell.length_c   1.000
_cell.angle_alpha   90.00
_cell.angle_beta   90.00
_cell.angle_gamma   90.00
#
_symmetry.space_group_name_H-M   'P 1'
#
loop_
_entity.id
_entity.type
_entity.pdbx_description
1 polymer ?
#
loop_
_entity_poly.entity_id
_entity_poly.type
_entity_poly.pdbx_seq_one_letter_code
_entity_poly.pdbx_strand_id
1 'polypeptide(L)'
;MAKKTSKSESLSIRMDPKTRFMLEFVARLRGQTITTVIERAITESANRATIQREYDEETSWRDFWSVNEGERSLKIAGEPQLHPTFEEERRLAFTKRFWPFFYKNKKCDTFREDYLDILWPSIDNIIENHDDLKHSNINAGPEYMSSLLSDAKIDPPRWPPLERSGFAAAMDDDDIPF
;
A
#
# COMPACT_ATOMS: atom_id res chain seq x y z
N MET A 1 -27.41 0.85 -5.46
CA MET A 1 -25.97 0.66 -5.15
C MET A 1 -25.86 -0.45 -4.12
N ALA A 2 -25.36 -1.62 -4.49
CA ALA A 2 -25.24 -2.75 -3.56
C ALA A 2 -24.10 -2.47 -2.57
N LYS A 3 -24.47 -2.31 -1.28
CA LYS A 3 -23.52 -2.23 -0.17
C LYS A 3 -22.76 -3.56 -0.14
N LYS A 4 -21.49 -3.59 -0.58
CA LYS A 4 -20.62 -4.75 -0.37
C LYS A 4 -20.57 -5.00 1.14
N THR A 5 -21.33 -5.99 1.61
CA THR A 5 -21.23 -6.49 2.98
C THR A 5 -19.79 -6.95 3.17
N SER A 6 -19.03 -6.27 4.04
CA SER A 6 -17.68 -6.69 4.38
C SER A 6 -17.77 -8.11 4.91
N LYS A 7 -17.08 -9.05 4.27
CA LYS A 7 -17.02 -10.43 4.76
C LYS A 7 -16.37 -10.40 6.15
N SER A 8 -16.99 -11.06 7.11
CA SER A 8 -16.40 -11.28 8.43
C SER A 8 -15.16 -12.15 8.25
N GLU A 9 -14.02 -11.74 8.79
CA GLU A 9 -12.79 -12.52 8.81
C GLU A 9 -12.66 -13.28 10.14
N SER A 10 -12.20 -14.53 10.09
CA SER A 10 -11.98 -15.34 11.29
C SER A 10 -10.59 -15.06 11.88
N LEU A 11 -10.53 -14.63 13.15
CA LEU A 11 -9.29 -14.40 13.88
C LEU A 11 -9.10 -15.45 14.98
N SER A 12 -7.95 -16.13 15.01
CA SER A 12 -7.58 -17.09 16.04
C SER A 12 -6.46 -16.51 16.91
N ILE A 13 -6.74 -16.30 18.21
CA ILE A 13 -5.78 -15.72 19.17
C ILE A 13 -5.50 -16.73 20.27
N ARG A 14 -4.22 -16.93 20.60
CA ARG A 14 -3.82 -17.66 21.81
C ARG A 14 -3.88 -16.74 23.01
N MET A 15 -4.64 -17.13 24.02
CA MET A 15 -4.80 -16.40 25.27
C MET A 15 -4.52 -17.32 26.45
N ASP A 16 -3.89 -16.80 27.49
CA ASP A 16 -3.76 -17.54 28.73
C ASP A 16 -5.15 -17.70 29.41
N PRO A 17 -5.32 -18.72 30.28
CA PRO A 17 -6.61 -18.99 30.92
C PRO A 17 -7.20 -17.80 31.70
N LYS A 18 -6.35 -16.96 32.32
CA LYS A 18 -6.81 -15.82 33.12
C LYS A 18 -7.37 -14.73 32.21
N THR A 19 -6.70 -14.39 31.11
CA THR A 19 -7.18 -13.38 30.16
C THR A 19 -8.48 -13.82 29.48
N ARG A 20 -8.59 -15.12 29.15
CA ARG A 20 -9.85 -15.68 28.63
C ARG A 20 -10.98 -15.52 29.64
N PHE A 21 -10.76 -15.86 30.91
CA PHE A 21 -11.78 -15.72 31.96
C PHE A 21 -12.22 -14.26 32.15
N MET A 22 -11.27 -13.31 32.17
CA MET A 22 -11.60 -11.88 32.28
C MET A 22 -12.49 -11.40 31.12
N LEU A 23 -12.18 -11.83 29.90
CA LEU A 23 -12.96 -11.51 28.71
C LEU A 23 -14.39 -12.10 28.77
N GLU A 24 -14.51 -13.38 29.17
CA GLU A 24 -15.81 -14.04 29.37
C GLU A 24 -16.65 -13.36 30.46
N PHE A 25 -16.01 -12.98 31.58
CA PHE A 25 -16.67 -12.28 32.69
C PHE A 25 -17.24 -10.93 32.22
N VAL A 26 -16.45 -10.11 31.52
CA VAL A 26 -16.89 -8.81 31.00
C VAL A 26 -18.02 -8.97 29.98
N ALA A 27 -17.92 -9.95 29.08
CA ALA A 27 -18.96 -10.25 28.10
C ALA A 27 -20.29 -10.58 28.78
N ARG A 28 -20.28 -11.47 29.79
CA ARG A 28 -21.46 -11.83 30.57
C ARG A 28 -22.01 -10.66 31.38
N LEU A 29 -21.15 -9.90 32.06
CA LEU A 29 -21.54 -8.75 32.87
C LEU A 29 -22.27 -7.69 32.04
N ARG A 30 -21.85 -7.49 30.77
CA ARG A 30 -22.43 -6.50 29.86
C ARG A 30 -23.54 -7.04 28.96
N GLY A 31 -23.85 -8.34 29.03
CA GLY A 31 -24.82 -8.98 28.13
C GLY A 31 -24.40 -8.93 26.65
N GLN A 32 -23.09 -8.95 26.38
CA GLN A 32 -22.53 -8.83 25.03
C GLN A 32 -21.82 -10.12 24.62
N THR A 33 -21.63 -10.31 23.31
CA THR A 33 -20.77 -11.40 22.82
C THR A 33 -19.30 -11.07 23.09
N ILE A 34 -18.46 -12.10 23.23
CA ILE A 34 -17.01 -11.93 23.34
C ILE A 34 -16.47 -11.12 22.16
N THR A 35 -16.95 -11.41 20.94
CA THR A 35 -16.59 -10.68 19.71
C THR A 35 -16.86 -9.19 19.86
N THR A 36 -18.04 -8.78 20.34
CA THR A 36 -18.38 -7.36 20.53
C THR A 36 -17.45 -6.67 21.54
N VAL A 37 -17.09 -7.37 22.62
CA VAL A 37 -16.16 -6.81 23.62
C VAL A 37 -14.77 -6.60 23.02
N ILE A 38 -14.28 -7.56 22.23
CA ILE A 38 -12.99 -7.47 21.54
C ILE A 38 -13.01 -6.35 20.51
N GLU A 39 -13.99 -6.33 19.60
CA GLU A 39 -14.10 -5.31 18.55
C GLU A 39 -14.12 -3.90 19.12
N ARG A 40 -14.89 -3.69 20.19
CA ARG A 40 -14.93 -2.40 20.88
C ARG A 40 -13.58 -2.05 21.49
N ALA A 41 -12.92 -2.98 22.17
CA ALA A 41 -11.62 -2.75 22.78
C ALA A 41 -10.55 -2.41 21.72
N ILE A 42 -10.53 -3.14 20.60
CA ILE A 42 -9.62 -2.88 19.48
C ILE A 42 -9.91 -1.51 18.86
N THR A 43 -11.19 -1.20 18.57
CA THR A 43 -11.58 0.08 17.97
C THR A 43 -11.20 1.25 18.87
N GLU A 44 -11.45 1.14 20.18
CA GLU A 44 -11.07 2.17 21.16
C GLU A 44 -9.54 2.31 21.26
N SER A 45 -8.80 1.20 21.23
CA SER A 45 -7.34 1.23 21.25
C SER A 45 -6.76 1.84 19.97
N ALA A 46 -7.25 1.43 18.81
CA ALA A 46 -6.81 1.93 17.50
C ALA A 46 -7.12 3.42 17.34
N ASN A 47 -8.27 3.89 17.82
CA ASN A 47 -8.61 5.32 17.78
C ASN A 47 -7.73 6.21 18.66
N ARG A 48 -7.04 5.63 19.66
CA ARG A 48 -6.07 6.34 20.49
C ARG A 48 -4.63 6.19 19.99
N ALA A 49 -4.38 5.28 19.07
CA ALA A 49 -3.06 5.08 18.49
C ALA A 49 -2.87 6.07 17.33
N THR A 50 -2.00 7.06 17.54
CA THR A 50 -1.62 8.03 16.53
C THR A 50 -0.11 8.05 16.35
N ILE A 51 0.31 8.41 15.14
CA ILE A 51 1.70 8.65 14.76
C ILE A 51 1.89 10.15 14.81
N GLN A 52 2.69 10.62 15.76
CA GLN A 52 3.00 12.04 15.89
C GLN A 52 4.10 12.43 14.90
N ARG A 53 3.92 13.59 14.28
CA ARG A 53 4.87 14.22 13.37
C ARG A 53 5.13 15.64 13.86
N GLU A 54 6.39 16.06 13.84
CA GLU A 54 6.81 17.33 14.45
C GLU A 54 6.17 18.57 13.80
N TYR A 55 5.81 18.48 12.52
CA TYR A 55 5.29 19.60 11.71
C TYR A 55 4.03 19.27 10.90
N ASP A 56 3.38 18.13 11.18
CA ASP A 56 2.28 17.61 10.36
C ASP A 56 1.13 17.16 11.26
N GLU A 57 -0.06 16.97 10.68
CA GLU A 57 -1.21 16.46 11.42
C GLU A 57 -0.96 15.04 11.96
N GLU A 58 -1.53 14.74 13.12
CA GLU A 58 -1.44 13.39 13.68
C GLU A 58 -2.06 12.37 12.71
N THR A 59 -1.27 11.38 12.32
CA THR A 59 -1.73 10.32 11.41
C THR A 59 -2.30 9.16 12.23
N SER A 60 -3.42 8.58 11.78
CA SER A 60 -4.12 7.48 12.45
C SER A 60 -4.25 6.26 11.53
N TRP A 61 -4.77 5.15 12.04
CA TRP A 61 -5.03 3.95 11.23
C TRP A 61 -5.93 4.22 10.00
N ARG A 62 -6.76 5.27 10.04
CA ARG A 62 -7.68 5.63 8.96
C ARG A 62 -6.94 6.09 7.71
N ASP A 63 -5.80 6.74 7.88
CA ASP A 63 -4.98 7.27 6.79
C ASP A 63 -4.29 6.15 5.99
N PHE A 64 -4.06 5.01 6.66
CA PHE A 64 -3.50 3.80 6.08
C PHE A 64 -4.57 2.87 5.48
N TRP A 65 -5.83 2.98 5.92
CA TRP A 65 -6.89 2.09 5.48
C TRP A 65 -7.32 2.36 4.03
N SER A 66 -7.36 1.30 3.23
CA SER A 66 -7.91 1.26 1.88
C SER A 66 -8.60 -0.08 1.65
N VAL A 67 -9.54 -0.13 0.69
CA VAL A 67 -10.17 -1.37 0.25
C VAL A 67 -9.18 -2.20 -0.58
N ASN A 68 -8.25 -1.53 -1.28
CA ASN A 68 -7.18 -2.18 -2.03
C ASN A 68 -6.06 -2.62 -1.06
N GLU A 69 -5.76 -3.92 -1.07
CA GLU A 69 -4.74 -4.50 -0.19
C GLU A 69 -3.33 -3.98 -0.50
N GLY A 70 -3.03 -3.78 -1.78
CA GLY A 70 -1.72 -3.27 -2.21
C GLY A 70 -1.47 -1.85 -1.78
N GLU A 71 -2.49 -0.99 -1.88
CA GLU A 71 -2.42 0.36 -1.36
C GLU A 71 -2.16 0.37 0.15
N ARG A 72 -2.92 -0.41 0.95
CA ARG A 72 -2.70 -0.49 2.40
C ARG A 72 -1.28 -0.94 2.73
N SER A 73 -0.83 -1.99 2.05
CA SER A 73 0.48 -2.59 2.29
C SER A 73 1.61 -1.61 1.95
N LEU A 74 1.50 -0.88 0.85
CA LEU A 74 2.48 0.13 0.45
C LEU A 74 2.46 1.36 1.36
N LYS A 75 1.28 1.79 1.84
CA LYS A 75 1.16 2.87 2.83
C LYS A 75 1.82 2.50 4.15
N ILE A 76 1.57 1.28 4.66
CA ILE A 76 2.19 0.77 5.88
C ILE A 76 3.71 0.66 5.70
N ALA A 77 4.16 0.06 4.60
CA ALA A 77 5.58 -0.07 4.29
C ALA A 77 6.31 1.28 4.18
N GLY A 78 5.58 2.31 3.76
CA GLY A 78 6.09 3.67 3.59
C GLY A 78 6.20 4.49 4.87
N GLU A 79 5.69 4.01 6.01
CA GLU A 79 5.71 4.71 7.30
C GLU A 79 6.72 4.05 8.26
N PRO A 80 7.89 4.66 8.50
CA PRO A 80 8.92 4.07 9.35
C PRO A 80 8.47 3.80 10.79
N GLN A 81 7.54 4.59 11.33
CA GLN A 81 7.03 4.41 12.70
C GLN A 81 6.14 3.17 12.85
N LEU A 82 5.73 2.54 11.74
CA LEU A 82 5.01 1.26 11.75
C LEU A 82 5.94 0.04 11.68
N HIS A 83 7.26 0.25 11.69
CA HIS A 83 8.28 -0.81 11.72
C HIS A 83 8.09 -1.87 10.62
N PRO A 84 8.15 -1.47 9.33
CA PRO A 84 7.95 -2.39 8.23
C PRO A 84 8.97 -3.53 8.24
N THR A 85 8.53 -4.70 7.81
CA THR A 85 9.37 -5.89 7.64
C THR A 85 10.24 -5.78 6.39
N PHE A 86 11.29 -6.61 6.31
CA PHE A 86 12.17 -6.65 5.15
C PHE A 86 11.42 -6.90 3.82
N GLU A 87 10.44 -7.81 3.80
CA GLU A 87 9.66 -8.08 2.58
C GLU A 87 8.76 -6.89 2.20
N GLU A 88 8.21 -6.17 3.18
CA GLU A 88 7.43 -4.95 2.93
C GLU A 88 8.30 -3.83 2.35
N GLU A 89 9.49 -3.62 2.91
CA GLU A 89 10.48 -2.67 2.38
C GLU A 89 10.92 -3.06 0.97
N ARG A 90 11.15 -4.36 0.72
CA ARG A 90 11.51 -4.89 -0.60
C ARG A 90 10.42 -4.62 -1.64
N ARG A 91 9.16 -4.90 -1.31
CA ARG A 91 8.00 -4.58 -2.17
C ARG A 91 7.89 -3.08 -2.43
N LEU A 92 8.04 -2.25 -1.39
CA LEU A 92 8.00 -0.80 -1.54
C LEU A 92 9.10 -0.28 -2.47
N ALA A 93 10.34 -0.76 -2.30
CA ALA A 93 11.47 -0.39 -3.14
C ALA A 93 11.23 -0.80 -4.60
N PHE A 94 10.71 -2.00 -4.83
CA PHE A 94 10.36 -2.49 -6.16
C PHE A 94 9.30 -1.61 -6.83
N THR A 95 8.20 -1.31 -6.13
CA THR A 95 7.13 -0.48 -6.70
C THR A 95 7.58 0.94 -6.99
N LYS A 96 8.46 1.52 -6.17
CA LYS A 96 9.07 2.85 -6.43
C LYS A 96 10.00 2.82 -7.66
N ARG A 97 10.76 1.73 -7.86
CA ARG A 97 11.61 1.57 -9.04
C ARG A 97 10.78 1.49 -10.32
N PHE A 98 9.70 0.71 -10.29
CA PHE A 98 8.79 0.53 -11.42
C PHE A 98 7.52 1.37 -11.27
N TRP A 99 7.70 2.62 -10.82
CA TRP A 99 6.57 3.48 -10.43
C TRP A 99 5.45 3.63 -11.48
N PRO A 100 5.66 3.60 -12.81
CA PRO A 100 4.56 3.77 -13.75
C PRO A 100 3.48 2.68 -13.66
N PHE A 101 3.83 1.51 -13.10
CA PHE A 101 2.90 0.39 -12.90
C PHE A 101 2.10 0.50 -11.61
N PHE A 102 2.53 1.32 -10.65
CA PHE A 102 1.93 1.36 -9.30
C PHE A 102 1.45 2.77 -8.90
N TYR A 103 2.03 3.81 -9.49
CA TYR A 103 1.79 5.20 -9.15
C TYR A 103 1.44 6.04 -10.39
N LYS A 104 0.65 7.09 -10.19
CA LYS A 104 0.28 8.05 -11.24
C LYS A 104 1.42 9.00 -11.57
N ASN A 105 2.36 9.21 -10.64
CA ASN A 105 3.50 10.10 -10.82
C ASN A 105 4.79 9.53 -10.21
N LYS A 106 5.93 10.13 -10.61
CA LYS A 106 7.27 9.76 -10.12
C LYS A 106 7.49 10.06 -8.63
N LYS A 107 6.70 10.97 -8.04
CA LYS A 107 6.76 11.26 -6.59
C LYS A 107 6.21 10.11 -5.74
N CYS A 108 5.51 9.16 -6.37
CA CYS A 108 4.92 8.00 -5.71
C CYS A 108 3.90 8.38 -4.60
N ASP A 109 3.17 9.47 -4.79
CA ASP A 109 2.17 9.96 -3.82
C ASP A 109 0.75 9.42 -4.07
N THR A 110 0.45 9.06 -5.32
CA THR A 110 -0.90 8.67 -5.76
C THR A 110 -0.83 7.33 -6.47
N PHE A 111 -1.60 6.37 -5.98
CA PHE A 111 -1.63 5.01 -6.49
C PHE A 111 -2.49 4.86 -7.76
N ARG A 112 -2.17 3.85 -8.56
CA ARG A 112 -3.03 3.31 -9.63
C ARG A 112 -3.76 2.09 -9.09
N GLU A 113 -4.90 2.32 -8.44
CA GLU A 113 -5.69 1.26 -7.78
C GLU A 113 -6.07 0.13 -8.73
N ASP A 114 -6.43 0.47 -9.98
CA ASP A 114 -6.77 -0.46 -11.05
C ASP A 114 -5.61 -1.41 -11.40
N TYR A 115 -4.39 -0.89 -11.46
CA TYR A 115 -3.21 -1.70 -11.73
C TYR A 115 -2.82 -2.51 -10.49
N LEU A 116 -2.90 -1.90 -9.30
CA LEU A 116 -2.61 -2.59 -8.04
C LEU A 116 -3.51 -3.79 -7.81
N ASP A 117 -4.82 -3.68 -8.07
CA ASP A 117 -5.76 -4.81 -7.93
C ASP A 117 -5.34 -6.04 -8.76
N ILE A 118 -4.68 -5.81 -9.91
CA ILE A 118 -4.23 -6.88 -10.82
C ILE A 118 -2.83 -7.39 -10.45
N LEU A 119 -1.90 -6.48 -10.20
CA LEU A 119 -0.49 -6.81 -10.00
C LEU A 119 -0.20 -7.30 -8.57
N TRP A 120 -0.88 -6.74 -7.57
CA TRP A 120 -0.59 -7.01 -6.16
C TRP A 120 -0.71 -8.48 -5.75
N PRO A 121 -1.74 -9.23 -6.20
CA PRO A 121 -1.84 -10.66 -5.86
C PRO A 121 -0.65 -11.51 -6.31
N SER A 122 0.13 -11.04 -7.29
CA SER A 122 1.31 -11.73 -7.83
C SER A 122 2.62 -10.97 -7.58
N ILE A 123 2.63 -10.00 -6.66
CA ILE A 123 3.78 -9.10 -6.46
C ILE A 123 5.06 -9.85 -6.13
N ASP A 124 5.00 -10.88 -5.30
CA ASP A 124 6.18 -11.66 -4.90
C ASP A 124 6.75 -12.43 -6.11
N ASN A 125 5.89 -13.09 -6.89
CA ASN A 125 6.29 -13.77 -8.12
C ASN A 125 6.92 -12.81 -9.14
N ILE A 126 6.38 -11.59 -9.26
CA ILE A 126 6.92 -10.56 -10.15
C ILE A 126 8.32 -10.13 -9.70
N ILE A 127 8.52 -9.91 -8.40
CA ILE A 127 9.81 -9.52 -7.82
C ILE A 127 10.83 -10.64 -8.01
N GLU A 128 10.47 -11.88 -7.70
CA GLU A 128 11.33 -13.05 -7.88
C GLU A 128 11.74 -13.23 -9.35
N ASN A 129 10.79 -13.18 -10.28
CA ASN A 129 11.08 -13.29 -11.71
C ASN A 129 12.04 -12.19 -12.20
N HIS A 130 11.85 -10.96 -11.74
CA HIS A 130 12.75 -9.86 -12.06
C HIS A 130 14.14 -10.07 -11.44
N ASP A 131 14.23 -10.53 -10.19
CA ASP A 131 15.51 -10.76 -9.53
C ASP A 131 16.34 -11.88 -10.18
N ASP A 132 15.68 -12.93 -10.66
CA ASP A 132 16.34 -14.04 -11.36
C ASP A 132 16.85 -13.62 -12.75
N LEU A 133 16.07 -12.81 -13.45
CA LEU A 133 16.34 -12.44 -14.84
C LEU A 133 17.07 -11.11 -15.01
N LYS A 134 17.26 -10.31 -13.96
CA LYS A 134 17.88 -8.96 -14.08
C LYS A 134 19.26 -8.96 -14.74
N HIS A 135 20.00 -10.06 -14.67
CA HIS A 135 21.33 -10.19 -15.30
C HIS A 135 21.27 -10.53 -16.79
N SER A 136 20.20 -11.19 -17.25
CA SER A 136 20.02 -11.63 -18.64
C SER A 136 19.02 -10.75 -19.40
N ASN A 137 17.90 -10.38 -18.76
CA ASN A 137 16.88 -9.48 -19.25
C ASN A 137 16.44 -8.51 -18.15
N ILE A 138 16.97 -7.30 -18.19
CA ILE A 138 16.64 -6.21 -17.26
C ILE A 138 15.14 -5.84 -17.34
N ASN A 139 14.47 -6.11 -18.46
CA ASN A 139 13.07 -5.77 -18.70
C ASN A 139 12.09 -6.90 -18.34
N ALA A 140 12.55 -8.04 -17.85
CA ALA A 140 11.69 -9.19 -17.55
C ALA A 140 10.53 -8.85 -16.59
N GLY A 141 10.79 -8.08 -15.53
CA GLY A 141 9.76 -7.62 -14.60
C GLY A 141 8.67 -6.75 -15.28
N PRO A 142 9.04 -5.64 -15.93
CA PRO A 142 8.11 -4.82 -16.71
C PRO A 142 7.35 -5.56 -17.80
N GLU A 143 7.98 -6.50 -18.50
CA GLU A 143 7.34 -7.34 -19.52
C GLU A 143 6.28 -8.23 -18.87
N TYR A 144 6.60 -8.87 -17.74
CA TYR A 144 5.65 -9.71 -17.02
C TYR A 144 4.46 -8.91 -16.46
N MET A 145 4.72 -7.74 -15.86
CA MET A 145 3.65 -6.83 -15.42
C MET A 145 2.77 -6.37 -16.59
N SER A 146 3.37 -6.07 -17.73
CA SER A 146 2.63 -5.65 -18.93
C SER A 146 1.74 -6.78 -19.48
N SER A 147 2.22 -8.02 -19.42
CA SER A 147 1.41 -9.21 -19.77
C SER A 147 0.19 -9.33 -18.86
N LEU A 148 0.37 -9.23 -17.54
CA LEU A 148 -0.71 -9.34 -16.57
C LEU A 148 -1.79 -8.25 -16.76
N LEU A 149 -1.37 -7.01 -17.04
CA LEU A 149 -2.29 -5.91 -17.33
C LEU A 149 -3.04 -6.14 -18.66
N SER A 150 -2.33 -6.61 -19.69
CA SER A 150 -2.93 -6.91 -21.00
C SER A 150 -3.95 -8.04 -20.93
N ASP A 151 -3.66 -9.09 -20.15
CA ASP A 151 -4.58 -10.21 -19.90
C ASP A 151 -5.85 -9.74 -19.19
N ALA A 152 -5.73 -8.75 -18.31
CA ALA A 152 -6.84 -8.06 -17.66
C ALA A 152 -7.53 -7.00 -18.54
N LYS A 153 -7.11 -6.85 -19.81
CA LYS A 153 -7.62 -5.85 -20.78
C LYS A 153 -7.39 -4.41 -20.34
N ILE A 154 -6.31 -4.15 -19.61
CA ILE A 154 -5.86 -2.82 -19.23
C ILE A 154 -4.61 -2.47 -20.03
N ASP A 155 -4.60 -1.29 -20.64
CA ASP A 155 -3.44 -0.82 -21.38
C ASP A 155 -2.25 -0.62 -20.43
N PRO A 156 -1.12 -1.34 -20.64
CA PRO A 156 0.03 -1.22 -19.77
C PRO A 156 0.72 0.14 -19.97
N PRO A 157 1.40 0.65 -18.93
CA PRO A 157 2.15 1.87 -19.05
C PRO A 157 3.36 1.64 -19.97
N ARG A 158 3.73 2.65 -20.74
CA ARG A 158 4.94 2.58 -21.56
C ARG A 158 6.18 2.46 -20.66
N TRP A 159 6.98 1.42 -20.87
CA TRP A 159 8.25 1.19 -20.20
C TRP A 159 9.39 1.03 -21.22
N PRO A 160 10.57 1.64 -21.01
CA PRO A 160 10.89 2.62 -19.97
C PRO A 160 10.14 3.95 -20.15
N PRO A 161 9.97 4.76 -19.09
CA PRO A 161 9.31 6.06 -19.18
C PRO A 161 10.10 6.96 -20.14
N LEU A 162 9.40 7.68 -21.02
CA LEU A 162 10.05 8.73 -21.81
C LEU A 162 10.52 9.83 -20.85
N GLU A 163 11.82 10.07 -20.76
CA GLU A 163 12.32 11.31 -20.16
C GLU A 163 11.81 12.46 -21.02
N ARG A 164 10.96 13.32 -20.44
CA ARG A 164 10.69 14.62 -21.06
C ARG A 164 12.01 15.37 -21.04
N SER A 165 12.70 15.45 -22.18
CA SER A 165 13.91 16.27 -22.32
C SER A 165 13.52 17.72 -22.04
N GLY A 166 13.79 18.20 -20.83
CA GLY A 166 13.63 19.59 -20.45
C GLY A 166 14.73 20.43 -21.09
N PHE A 167 14.61 20.72 -22.38
CA PHE A 167 15.28 21.84 -23.04
C PHE A 167 14.22 22.63 -23.81
N ALA A 168 13.34 23.28 -23.07
CA ALA A 168 12.77 24.54 -23.52
C ALA A 168 13.70 25.63 -22.95
N ALA A 169 14.80 25.89 -23.66
CA ALA A 169 15.50 27.16 -23.51
C ALA A 169 14.53 28.21 -24.05
N ALA A 170 13.75 28.81 -23.16
CA ALA A 170 13.00 30.00 -23.45
C ALA A 170 14.01 31.05 -23.94
N MET A 171 13.79 31.53 -25.16
CA MET A 171 14.34 32.80 -25.61
C MET A 171 13.91 33.88 -24.61
N ASP A 172 14.86 34.51 -23.95
CA ASP A 172 14.67 35.86 -23.43
C ASP A 172 15.37 36.80 -24.42
N ASP A 173 14.55 37.31 -25.34
CA ASP A 173 14.68 38.67 -25.86
C ASP A 173 14.57 39.60 -24.66
N ASP A 174 15.65 40.29 -24.31
CA ASP A 174 15.55 41.63 -23.73
C ASP A 174 16.88 42.37 -23.99
N ASP A 175 16.83 43.16 -25.06
CA ASP A 175 17.65 44.35 -25.29
C ASP A 175 17.74 45.17 -23.99
N ILE A 176 18.92 45.22 -23.38
CA ILE A 176 19.26 46.17 -22.31
C ILE A 176 19.89 47.41 -22.97
N PRO A 177 19.24 48.59 -22.99
CA PRO A 177 19.90 49.82 -23.37
C PRO A 177 20.83 50.28 -22.24
N PHE A 178 22.06 50.64 -22.59
CA PHE A 178 23.14 51.14 -21.73
C PHE A 178 22.78 52.41 -20.95
#